data_AF-A0AAN4ZN94-F1
#
_entry.id   AF-A0AAN4ZN94-F1
#
_cell.length_a   1.000
_cell.length_b   1.000
_cell.length_c   1.000
_cell.angle_alpha   90.00
_cell.angle_beta   90.00
_cell.angle_gamma   90.00
#
_symmetry.space_group_name_H-M   'P 1'
#
loop_
_entity.id
_entity.type
_entity.pdbx_description
1 polymer ?
#
loop_
_entity_poly.entity_id
_entity_poly.type
_entity_poly.pdbx_seq_one_letter_code
_entity_poly.pdbx_strand_id
1 'polypeptide(L)'
;RMATSSQECSPVASPVPPARSYPQRIIRPFADKEAIQRNFVTLPRDAPKFSRRNLSLNERFGIIERGYYLESHPNDIPCELEEPRRVNLVPLTPQATLEEVIADLKEKTAKRHEKNANKRSSTSPLPSSASTTSSTPTP
;
A
#
# COMPACT_ATOMS: atom_id res chain seq x y z
N ARG A 1 36.85 54.70 -2.54
CA ARG A 1 35.80 54.35 -1.55
C ARG A 1 35.40 52.91 -1.84
N MET A 2 35.80 51.95 -0.98
CA MET A 2 35.44 50.53 -1.14
C MET A 2 34.09 50.29 -0.47
N ALA A 3 33.17 49.64 -1.18
CA ALA A 3 31.88 49.22 -0.63
C ALA A 3 32.02 47.77 -0.12
N THR A 4 31.91 47.57 1.19
CA THR A 4 31.83 46.24 1.80
C THR A 4 30.38 45.77 1.72
N SER A 5 30.14 44.73 0.93
CA SER A 5 28.85 44.03 0.84
C SER A 5 28.74 43.05 2.02
N SER A 6 27.98 43.43 3.04
CA SER A 6 27.64 42.55 4.15
C SER A 6 26.47 41.66 3.73
N GLN A 7 26.73 40.40 3.43
CA GLN A 7 25.69 39.38 3.36
C GLN A 7 25.35 38.96 4.79
N GLU A 8 24.27 39.52 5.33
CA GLU A 8 23.67 39.05 6.58
C GLU A 8 22.98 37.71 6.33
N CYS A 9 23.65 36.63 6.74
CA CYS A 9 23.09 35.28 6.71
C CYS A 9 22.09 35.15 7.87
N SER A 10 20.79 35.27 7.57
CA SER A 10 19.74 35.04 8.58
C SER A 10 19.76 33.56 8.99
N PRO A 11 19.75 33.23 10.29
CA PRO A 11 19.61 31.84 10.72
C PRO A 11 18.21 31.37 10.35
N VAL A 12 18.13 30.33 9.51
CA VAL A 12 16.89 29.57 9.31
C VAL A 12 16.55 28.97 10.67
N ALA A 13 15.60 29.58 11.38
CA ALA A 13 15.03 29.01 12.58
C ALA A 13 14.26 27.77 12.14
N SER A 14 14.91 26.61 12.24
CA SER A 14 14.25 25.33 11.99
C SER A 14 13.07 25.24 12.96
N PRO A 15 11.83 25.12 12.47
CA PRO A 15 10.67 25.11 13.35
C PRO A 15 10.82 23.96 14.33
N VAL A 16 10.71 24.27 15.63
CA VAL A 16 10.67 23.28 16.69
C VAL A 16 9.57 22.30 16.32
N PRO A 17 9.88 20.99 16.14
CA PRO A 17 8.84 20.03 15.80
C PRO A 17 7.78 20.09 16.91
N PRO A 18 6.48 20.08 16.55
CA PRO A 18 5.42 20.09 17.54
C PRO A 18 5.67 18.98 18.56
N ALA A 19 5.36 19.26 19.83
CA ALA A 19 5.47 18.28 20.90
C ALA A 19 4.86 16.97 20.41
N ARG A 20 5.69 15.92 20.32
CA ARG A 20 5.25 14.63 19.78
C ARG A 20 4.11 14.11 20.66
N SER A 21 2.89 14.21 20.14
CA SER A 21 1.74 13.52 20.71
C SER A 21 1.96 12.03 20.47
N TYR A 22 2.02 11.25 21.55
CA TYR A 22 2.06 9.80 21.44
C TYR A 22 0.63 9.27 21.48
N PRO A 23 0.21 8.47 20.50
CA PRO A 23 -1.13 7.90 20.49
C PRO A 23 -1.27 6.94 21.68
N GLN A 24 -2.23 7.20 22.55
CA GLN A 24 -2.60 6.32 23.63
C GLN A 24 -3.27 5.06 23.03
N ARG A 25 -2.81 3.89 23.48
CA ARG A 25 -3.37 2.61 23.02
C ARG A 25 -4.10 1.91 24.14
N ILE A 26 -5.27 1.37 23.81
CA ILE A 26 -6.04 0.48 24.68
C ILE A 26 -5.76 -0.96 24.23
N ILE A 27 -5.40 -1.83 25.17
CA ILE A 27 -5.20 -3.26 24.89
C ILE A 27 -6.51 -4.00 25.20
N ARG A 28 -7.11 -4.64 24.20
CA ARG A 28 -8.36 -5.42 24.36
C ARG A 28 -8.15 -6.90 24.02
N PRO A 29 -8.84 -7.82 24.69
CA PRO A 29 -8.73 -9.26 24.42
C PRO A 29 -9.42 -9.64 23.11
N PHE A 30 -8.87 -10.61 22.38
CA PHE A 30 -9.58 -11.35 21.35
C PHE A 30 -10.50 -12.42 21.98
N ALA A 31 -11.75 -12.47 21.57
CA ALA A 31 -12.78 -13.36 22.12
C ALA A 31 -12.59 -14.87 21.83
N ASP A 32 -11.57 -15.24 21.04
CA ASP A 32 -11.29 -16.63 20.67
C ASP A 32 -9.93 -17.10 21.21
N LYS A 33 -9.32 -16.34 22.12
CA LYS A 33 -7.92 -16.51 22.57
C LYS A 33 -7.77 -16.60 24.09
N GLU A 34 -8.85 -16.89 24.81
CA GLU A 34 -8.93 -16.96 26.28
C GLU A 34 -7.86 -17.89 26.86
N ALA A 35 -7.61 -19.02 26.20
CA ALA A 35 -6.64 -20.01 26.64
C ALA A 35 -5.23 -19.44 26.80
N ILE A 36 -4.80 -18.58 25.87
CA ILE A 36 -3.47 -17.96 25.87
C ILE A 36 -3.45 -16.75 26.82
N GLN A 37 -4.56 -15.99 26.87
CA GLN A 37 -4.71 -14.81 27.74
C GLN A 37 -4.61 -15.15 29.23
N ARG A 38 -4.98 -16.36 29.65
CA ARG A 38 -4.82 -16.82 31.04
C ARG A 38 -3.38 -16.72 31.56
N ASN A 39 -2.39 -16.80 30.66
CA ASN A 39 -0.98 -16.65 31.01
C ASN A 39 -0.54 -15.17 31.10
N PHE A 40 -1.36 -14.23 30.61
CA PHE A 40 -1.05 -12.82 30.46
C PHE A 40 -2.16 -11.89 30.97
N VAL A 41 -2.87 -12.31 32.03
CA VAL A 41 -4.04 -11.60 32.59
C VAL A 41 -3.75 -10.16 33.03
N THR A 42 -2.50 -9.82 33.32
CA THR A 42 -2.11 -8.46 33.72
C THR A 42 -1.92 -7.51 32.55
N LEU A 43 -1.82 -8.01 31.32
CA LEU A 43 -1.48 -7.21 30.14
C LEU A 43 -2.45 -6.02 29.91
N PRO A 44 -3.78 -6.18 30.04
CA PRO A 44 -4.70 -5.04 29.94
C PRO A 44 -4.49 -4.00 31.03
N ARG A 45 -4.17 -4.43 32.26
CA ARG A 45 -3.88 -3.53 33.38
C ARG A 45 -2.58 -2.75 33.17
N ASP A 46 -1.61 -3.37 32.48
CA ASP A 46 -0.34 -2.77 32.14
C ASP A 46 -0.41 -1.86 30.89
N ALA A 47 -1.51 -1.87 30.15
CA ALA A 47 -1.72 -1.07 28.93
C ALA A 47 -1.34 0.42 29.09
N PRO A 48 -1.68 1.13 30.19
CA PRO A 48 -1.31 2.54 30.37
C PRO A 48 0.19 2.79 30.47
N LYS A 49 1.01 1.77 30.74
CA LYS A 49 2.49 1.90 30.74
C LYS A 49 3.03 2.12 29.33
N PHE A 50 2.27 1.73 28.31
CA PHE A 50 2.66 1.84 26.91
C PHE A 50 2.12 3.11 26.24
N SER A 51 1.17 3.82 26.86
CA SER A 51 0.49 4.97 26.24
C SER A 51 1.34 6.24 26.11
N ARG A 52 2.45 6.35 26.86
CA ARG A 52 3.35 7.51 26.84
C ARG A 52 4.43 7.43 25.75
N ARG A 53 4.41 6.41 24.91
CA ARG A 53 5.40 6.21 23.85
C ARG A 53 4.82 5.43 22.68
N ASN A 54 5.53 5.48 21.55
CA ASN A 54 5.21 4.61 20.43
C ASN A 54 5.59 3.17 20.75
N LEU A 55 4.64 2.26 20.52
CA LEU A 55 4.92 0.83 20.53
C LEU A 55 5.77 0.45 19.32
N SER A 56 6.87 -0.25 19.59
CA SER A 56 7.68 -0.87 18.54
C SER A 56 6.89 -1.96 17.80
N LEU A 57 7.39 -2.37 16.64
CA LEU A 57 6.80 -3.46 15.89
C LEU A 57 6.76 -4.77 16.71
N ASN A 58 7.85 -5.10 17.39
CA ASN A 58 7.95 -6.30 18.23
C ASN A 58 6.95 -6.27 19.40
N GLU A 59 6.75 -5.12 20.03
CA GLU A 59 5.77 -5.01 21.12
C GLU A 59 4.34 -5.21 20.59
N ARG A 60 4.02 -4.66 19.41
CA ARG A 60 2.73 -4.88 18.77
C ARG A 60 2.50 -6.36 18.45
N PHE A 61 3.50 -7.05 17.89
CA PHE A 61 3.42 -8.49 17.64
C PHE A 61 3.27 -9.29 18.93
N GLY A 62 4.06 -8.97 19.96
CA GLY A 62 3.99 -9.66 21.24
C GLY A 62 2.63 -9.54 21.93
N ILE A 63 1.92 -8.42 21.76
CA ILE A 63 0.55 -8.24 22.27
C ILE A 63 -0.44 -9.13 21.50
N ILE A 64 -0.31 -9.18 20.17
CA ILE A 64 -1.16 -9.98 19.28
C ILE A 64 -1.00 -11.48 19.53
N GLU A 65 0.24 -11.96 19.64
CA GLU A 65 0.54 -13.37 19.93
C GLU A 65 -0.06 -13.85 21.25
N ARG A 66 -0.22 -12.93 22.22
CA ARG A 66 -0.82 -13.21 23.53
C ARG A 66 -2.35 -13.17 23.51
N GLY A 67 -2.95 -12.94 22.34
CA GLY A 67 -4.40 -12.91 22.16
C GLY A 67 -5.03 -11.56 22.47
N TYR A 68 -4.33 -10.45 22.25
CA TYR A 68 -4.87 -9.10 22.43
C TYR A 68 -4.69 -8.23 21.18
N TYR A 69 -5.48 -7.18 21.05
CA TYR A 69 -5.32 -6.17 19.99
C TYR A 69 -5.20 -4.76 20.58
N LEU A 70 -4.68 -3.85 19.75
CA LEU A 70 -4.47 -2.45 20.09
C LEU A 70 -5.56 -1.60 19.44
N GLU A 71 -6.33 -0.91 20.25
CA GLU A 71 -7.30 0.09 19.83
C GLU A 71 -6.73 1.49 20.09
N SER A 72 -7.05 2.45 19.21
CA SER A 72 -6.73 3.86 19.44
C SER A 72 -7.59 4.43 20.57
N HIS A 73 -7.02 5.26 21.44
CA HIS A 73 -7.81 5.92 22.47
C HIS A 73 -8.76 6.95 21.83
N PRO A 74 -9.99 7.14 22.32
CA PRO A 74 -10.94 8.10 21.75
C PRO A 74 -10.47 9.55 21.81
N ASN A 75 -9.58 9.87 22.77
CA ASN A 75 -8.96 11.19 22.91
C ASN A 75 -7.68 11.35 22.09
N ASP A 76 -7.23 10.30 21.40
CA ASP A 76 -6.15 10.49 20.44
C ASP A 76 -6.70 11.36 19.31
N ILE A 77 -5.98 12.44 19.04
CA ILE A 77 -6.15 13.15 17.77
C ILE A 77 -5.96 12.07 16.71
N PRO A 78 -6.95 11.85 15.82
CA PRO A 78 -6.73 10.98 14.69
C PRO A 78 -5.39 11.40 14.10
N CYS A 79 -4.43 10.47 13.99
CA CYS A 79 -3.51 10.61 12.89
C CYS A 79 -4.43 10.52 11.67
N GLU A 80 -5.00 11.66 11.28
CA GLU A 80 -5.29 11.91 9.89
C GLU A 80 -4.00 11.48 9.22
N LEU A 81 -4.08 10.31 8.62
CA LEU A 81 -3.09 9.85 7.68
C LEU A 81 -2.98 11.05 6.75
N GLU A 82 -1.97 11.92 6.95
CA GLU A 82 -1.81 13.17 6.21
C GLU A 82 -2.22 12.82 4.79
N GLU A 83 -3.29 13.45 4.30
CA GLU A 83 -3.99 13.08 3.07
C GLU A 83 -2.99 12.46 2.11
N PRO A 84 -3.17 11.20 1.66
CA PRO A 84 -2.12 10.39 1.05
C PRO A 84 -1.26 11.27 0.17
N ARG A 85 -0.08 11.63 0.70
CA ARG A 85 0.70 12.77 0.22
C ARG A 85 0.80 12.61 -1.28
N ARG A 86 0.17 13.50 -2.06
CA ARG A 86 0.07 13.33 -3.52
C ARG A 86 1.48 13.37 -4.09
N VAL A 87 2.07 12.19 -4.26
CA VAL A 87 3.39 12.01 -4.85
C VAL A 87 3.22 12.04 -6.35
N ASN A 88 3.49 13.19 -6.95
CA ASN A 88 3.59 13.30 -8.39
C ASN A 88 4.95 12.72 -8.80
N LEU A 89 4.93 11.52 -9.40
CA LEU A 89 6.12 10.94 -10.01
C LEU A 89 6.43 11.74 -11.28
N VAL A 90 7.54 12.46 -11.27
CA VAL A 90 8.06 13.15 -12.46
C VAL A 90 9.00 12.19 -13.19
N PRO A 91 8.73 11.81 -14.46
CA PRO A 91 9.65 11.01 -15.24
C PRO A 91 10.99 11.74 -15.39
N LEU A 92 12.09 11.07 -15.04
CA LEU A 92 13.45 11.59 -15.22
C LEU A 92 13.94 11.52 -16.68
N THR A 93 13.15 10.91 -17.57
CA THR A 93 13.49 10.73 -18.99
C THR A 93 12.49 11.49 -19.85
N PRO A 94 12.91 11.96 -21.04
CA PRO A 94 12.00 12.56 -22.00
C PRO A 94 10.86 11.60 -22.30
N GLN A 95 9.62 12.01 -22.01
CA GLN A 95 8.46 11.22 -22.41
C GLN A 95 8.33 11.27 -23.94
N ALA A 96 8.14 10.09 -24.53
CA ALA A 96 7.72 9.99 -25.92
C ALA A 96 6.43 10.80 -26.11
N THR A 97 6.37 11.54 -27.21
CA THR A 97 5.17 12.33 -27.54
C THR A 97 3.99 11.39 -27.81
N LEU A 98 2.76 11.89 -27.60
CA LEU A 98 1.55 11.11 -27.88
C LEU A 98 1.53 10.57 -29.33
N GLU A 99 2.09 11.34 -30.25
CA GLU A 99 2.21 11.01 -31.68
C GLU A 99 3.16 9.83 -31.91
N GLU A 100 4.31 9.80 -31.23
CA GLU A 100 5.27 8.67 -31.27
C GLU A 100 4.65 7.39 -30.70
N VAL A 101 3.89 7.49 -29.61
CA VAL A 101 3.19 6.34 -29.01
C VAL A 101 2.13 5.78 -29.95
N ILE A 102 1.37 6.67 -30.62
CA ILE A 102 0.36 6.27 -31.60
C ILE A 102 1.01 5.62 -32.83
N ALA A 103 2.14 6.14 -33.31
CA ALA A 103 2.88 5.58 -34.44
C ALA A 103 3.40 4.17 -34.13
N ASP A 104 4.02 3.99 -32.96
CA ASP A 104 4.57 2.70 -32.52
C ASP A 104 3.46 1.64 -32.30
N LEU A 105 2.29 2.05 -31.80
CA LEU A 105 1.09 1.19 -31.72
C LEU A 105 0.58 0.76 -33.10
N LYS A 106 0.53 1.67 -34.07
CA LYS A 106 0.12 1.37 -35.46
C LYS A 106 1.11 0.41 -36.13
N GLU A 107 2.41 0.62 -35.93
CA GLU A 107 3.44 -0.26 -36.48
C GLU A 107 3.39 -1.67 -35.86
N LYS A 108 3.25 -1.77 -34.53
CA LYS A 108 3.12 -3.05 -33.82
C LYS A 108 1.88 -3.83 -34.23
N THR A 109 0.76 -3.14 -34.47
CA THR A 109 -0.49 -3.78 -34.91
C THR A 109 -0.41 -4.27 -36.35
N ALA A 110 0.21 -3.50 -37.26
CA ALA A 110 0.46 -3.93 -38.64
C ALA A 110 1.35 -5.18 -38.71
N LYS A 111 2.47 -5.19 -37.96
CA LYS A 111 3.39 -6.35 -37.88
C LYS A 111 2.74 -7.61 -37.30
N ARG A 112 1.74 -7.47 -36.41
CA ARG A 112 0.96 -8.62 -35.91
C ARG A 112 -0.02 -9.15 -36.94
N HIS A 113 -0.64 -8.28 -37.73
CA HIS A 113 -1.61 -8.67 -38.74
C HIS A 113 -0.96 -9.44 -39.89
N GLU A 114 0.24 -9.03 -40.31
CA GLU A 114 1.03 -9.70 -41.34
C GLU A 114 1.49 -11.10 -40.92
N LYS A 115 1.94 -11.26 -39.66
CA LYS A 115 2.31 -12.57 -39.09
C LYS A 115 1.13 -13.54 -38.98
N ASN A 116 -0.08 -13.04 -38.73
CA ASN A 116 -1.29 -13.87 -38.64
C ASN A 116 -1.88 -14.22 -40.02
N ALA A 117 -1.71 -13.36 -41.03
CA ALA A 117 -2.14 -13.65 -42.40
C ALA A 117 -1.32 -14.79 -43.04
N ASN A 118 0.00 -14.81 -42.83
CA ASN A 118 0.88 -15.88 -43.32
C ASN A 118 0.66 -17.24 -42.63
N LYS A 119 -0.05 -17.29 -41.49
CA LYS A 119 -0.33 -18.53 -40.76
C LYS A 119 -1.68 -19.16 -41.13
N ARG A 120 -2.57 -18.41 -41.79
CA ARG A 120 -3.93 -18.84 -42.17
C ARG A 120 -4.07 -19.35 -43.60
N SER A 121 -3.03 -19.27 -44.44
CA SER A 121 -3.05 -19.76 -45.82
C SER A 121 -2.76 -21.27 -45.97
N SER A 122 -2.46 -22.00 -44.89
CA SER A 122 -2.08 -23.42 -44.94
C SER A 122 -3.08 -24.41 -44.33
N THR A 123 -4.34 -24.01 -44.08
CA THR A 123 -5.33 -24.95 -43.50
C THR A 123 -6.67 -24.84 -44.22
N SER A 124 -6.93 -25.81 -45.11
CA SER A 124 -8.23 -26.00 -45.74
C SER A 124 -9.30 -26.38 -44.69
N PRO A 125 -10.54 -25.88 -44.79
CA PRO A 125 -11.60 -26.29 -43.89
C PRO A 125 -12.26 -27.59 -44.36
N LEU A 126 -12.42 -28.55 -43.46
CA LEU A 126 -13.39 -29.64 -43.57
C LEU A 126 -14.53 -29.37 -42.58
N PRO A 127 -15.82 -29.52 -42.96
CA PRO A 127 -16.93 -29.18 -42.08
C PRO A 127 -17.45 -30.39 -41.29
N SER A 128 -18.33 -30.07 -40.33
CA SER A 128 -19.30 -30.96 -39.66
C SER A 128 -18.75 -31.87 -38.56
N SER A 129 -19.41 -32.13 -37.43
CA SER A 129 -20.72 -31.75 -36.87
C SER A 129 -20.82 -32.44 -35.50
N ALA A 130 -21.90 -32.13 -34.76
CA ALA A 130 -22.53 -32.93 -33.71
C ALA A 130 -22.27 -32.49 -32.25
N SER A 131 -23.15 -31.59 -31.83
CA SER A 131 -23.85 -31.64 -30.55
C SER A 131 -24.28 -33.05 -30.17
N THR A 132 -24.01 -33.51 -28.95
CA THR A 132 -24.87 -34.44 -28.21
C THR A 132 -24.65 -34.30 -26.70
N THR A 133 -25.77 -34.09 -26.04
CA THR A 133 -26.07 -34.07 -24.60
C THR A 133 -25.76 -35.40 -23.90
N SER A 134 -25.38 -35.35 -22.62
CA SER A 134 -26.10 -36.09 -21.56
C SER A 134 -25.52 -35.82 -20.17
N SER A 135 -26.37 -35.21 -19.35
CA SER A 135 -26.48 -35.33 -17.89
C SER A 135 -26.33 -36.77 -17.37
N THR A 136 -25.80 -36.94 -16.15
CA THR A 136 -26.45 -37.59 -14.97
C THR A 136 -25.45 -37.68 -13.80
N PRO A 137 -25.78 -37.22 -12.58
CA PRO A 137 -25.13 -37.67 -11.35
C PRO A 137 -26.09 -38.49 -10.48
N THR A 138 -25.56 -39.42 -9.68
CA THR A 138 -26.01 -39.87 -8.33
C THR A 138 -25.45 -41.26 -8.00
N PRO A 139 -25.47 -41.71 -6.73
CA PRO A 139 -25.49 -40.97 -5.47
C PRO A 139 -24.18 -41.10 -4.67
#